data_AF-A0A7C4MZW1-F1
#
_entry.id   AF-A0A7C4MZW1-F1
#
_cell.length_a   1.000
_cell.length_b   1.000
_cell.length_c   1.000
_cell.angle_alpha   90.00
_cell.angle_beta   90.00
_cell.angle_gamma   90.00
#
_symmetry.space_group_name_H-M   'P 1'
#
loop_
_entity.id
_entity.type
_entity.pdbx_description
1 polymer ?
#
loop_
_entity_poly.entity_id
_entity_poly.type
_entity_poly.pdbx_seq_one_letter_code
_entity_poly.pdbx_strand_id
1 'polypeptide(L)' 'MRNEIVHIGAGELNYEIRNIMKVVERVKALVLEVNLENIGDPVAKGEKIPPWMKEIISKLSMEDCSYSYCPSKGLQETRE' A
#
# COMPACT_ATOMS: atom_id res chain seq x y z
N MET A 1 31.60 18.39 -6.83
CA MET A 1 30.96 18.28 -5.49
C MET A 1 29.50 17.96 -5.69
N ARG A 2 28.96 16.96 -4.99
CA ARG A 2 27.56 16.54 -5.12
C ARG A 2 26.77 17.25 -4.02
N ASN A 3 25.72 18.00 -4.37
CA ASN A 3 24.88 18.66 -3.37
C ASN A 3 24.15 17.60 -2.53
N GLU A 4 24.09 17.83 -1.21
CA GLU A 4 23.23 17.03 -0.35
C GLU A 4 21.78 17.40 -0.63
N ILE A 5 21.07 16.48 -1.28
CA ILE A 5 19.65 16.62 -1.63
C ILE A 5 18.72 16.08 -0.54
N VAL A 6 19.28 15.44 0.49
CA VAL A 6 18.54 14.87 1.61
C VAL A 6 18.51 15.89 2.74
N HIS A 7 17.31 16.21 3.21
CA HIS A 7 17.13 17.14 4.32
C HIS A 7 17.65 16.53 5.63
N ILE A 8 18.25 17.34 6.50
CA ILE A 8 18.82 16.90 7.79
C ILE A 8 17.82 16.15 8.68
N GLY A 9 16.55 16.55 8.64
CA GLY A 9 15.45 15.91 9.39
C GLY A 9 14.92 14.62 8.77
N ALA A 10 15.44 14.14 7.64
CA ALA A 10 14.95 12.91 7.01
C ALA A 10 15.13 11.67 7.90
N GLY A 11 16.13 11.69 8.80
CA GLY A 11 16.34 10.62 9.79
C GLY A 11 15.24 10.51 10.85
N GLU A 12 14.44 11.55 11.03
CA GLU A 12 13.34 11.55 12.01
C GLU A 12 12.05 10.89 11.48
N LEU A 13 11.99 10.61 10.17
CA LEU A 13 10.83 10.00 9.52
C LEU A 13 10.77 8.50 9.84
N ASN A 14 10.11 8.18 10.95
CA ASN A 14 9.91 6.80 11.38
C ASN A 14 8.48 6.32 11.07
N TYR A 15 8.37 5.14 10.46
CA TYR A 15 7.09 4.51 10.15
C TYR A 15 6.75 3.40 11.15
N GLU A 16 6.40 3.82 12.37
CA GLU A 16 6.26 2.93 13.54
C GLU A 16 5.22 1.82 13.36
N ILE A 17 4.15 2.09 12.60
CA ILE A 17 3.08 1.13 12.29
C ILE A 17 3.65 -0.15 11.64
N ARG A 18 4.73 -0.05 10.85
CA ARG A 18 5.45 -1.22 10.33
C ARG A 18 6.73 -1.55 11.11
N ASN A 19 7.33 -0.60 11.81
CA ASN A 19 8.54 -0.85 12.62
C ASN A 19 8.31 -1.90 13.71
N ILE A 20 7.08 -1.98 14.26
CA ILE A 20 6.68 -3.00 15.25
C ILE A 20 6.88 -4.44 14.75
N MET A 21 6.94 -4.66 13.42
CA MET A 21 7.20 -5.98 12.85
C MET A 21 8.54 -6.56 13.32
N LYS A 22 9.54 -5.72 13.63
CA LYS A 22 10.82 -6.18 14.20
C LYS A 22 10.63 -6.90 15.54
N VAL A 23 9.64 -6.49 16.33
CA VAL A 23 9.28 -7.16 17.59
C VAL A 23 8.47 -8.42 17.32
N VAL A 24 7.50 -8.34 16.40
CA VAL A 24 6.68 -9.50 15.98
C VAL A 24 7.56 -10.67 15.54
N GLU A 25 8.57 -10.42 14.68
CA GLU A 25 9.45 -11.49 14.19
C GLU A 25 10.24 -12.17 15.32
N ARG A 26 10.66 -11.40 16.34
CA ARG A 26 11.30 -11.96 17.55
C ARG A 26 10.33 -12.81 18.38
N VAL A 27 9.06 -12.44 18.44
CA VAL A 27 8.02 -13.18 19.17
C VAL A 27 7.64 -14.46 18.42
N LYS A 28 7.47 -14.41 17.11
CA LYS A 28 7.20 -15.58 16.26
C LYS A 28 8.30 -16.63 16.33
N ALA A 29 9.56 -16.21 16.48
CA ALA A 29 10.69 -17.11 16.68
C ALA A 29 10.59 -17.97 17.96
N LEU A 30 9.72 -17.59 18.91
CA LEU A 30 9.45 -18.34 20.15
C LEU A 30 8.26 -19.30 20.01
N VAL A 31 7.83 -19.63 18.77
CA VAL A 31 6.69 -20.53 18.45
C VAL A 31 5.35 -19.99 18.99
N LEU A 32 5.22 -18.67 19.08
CA LEU A 32 3.98 -18.01 19.45
C LEU A 32 3.25 -17.54 18.18
N GLU A 33 1.96 -17.86 18.12
CA GLU A 33 1.07 -17.26 17.13
C GLU A 33 0.81 -15.79 17.50
N VAL A 34 0.86 -14.91 16.49
CA VAL A 34 0.66 -13.47 16.68
C VAL A 34 -0.40 -12.99 15.69
N ASN A 35 -1.50 -12.47 16.22
CA ASN A 35 -2.51 -11.77 15.43
C ASN A 35 -2.03 -10.35 15.12
N LEU A 36 -2.01 -10.00 13.83
CA LEU A 36 -1.53 -8.70 13.36
C LEU A 36 -2.69 -7.71 13.17
N GLU A 37 -2.91 -6.89 14.19
CA GLU A 37 -3.93 -5.82 14.17
C GLU A 37 -3.34 -4.44 13.86
N ASN A 38 -2.03 -4.35 13.65
CA ASN A 38 -1.33 -3.09 13.40
C ASN A 38 -1.59 -2.50 12.00
N ILE A 39 -2.04 -3.30 11.02
CA ILE A 39 -2.36 -2.85 9.66
C ILE A 39 -3.84 -3.02 9.38
N GLY A 40 -4.50 -1.95 8.95
CA GLY A 40 -5.90 -1.95 8.51
C GLY A 40 -6.09 -2.48 7.10
N ASP A 41 -5.46 -3.60 6.73
CA ASP A 41 -5.64 -4.24 5.42
C ASP A 41 -6.89 -5.14 5.48
N PRO A 42 -8.00 -4.76 4.82
CA PRO A 42 -9.23 -5.54 4.87
C PRO A 42 -9.08 -6.92 4.24
N VAL A 43 -8.26 -7.06 3.19
CA VAL A 43 -8.06 -8.34 2.49
C VAL A 43 -7.29 -9.32 3.37
N ALA A 44 -6.24 -8.85 4.05
CA ALA A 44 -5.53 -9.66 5.04
C ALA A 44 -6.44 -10.10 6.21
N LYS A 45 -7.49 -9.32 6.49
CA LYS A 45 -8.51 -9.62 7.50
C LYS A 45 -9.69 -10.46 6.97
N GLY A 46 -9.63 -10.91 5.72
CA GLY A 46 -10.59 -11.84 5.14
C GLY A 46 -11.68 -11.21 4.27
N GLU A 47 -11.68 -9.88 4.09
CA GLU A 47 -12.60 -9.23 3.16
C GLU A 47 -12.29 -9.64 1.71
N LYS A 48 -13.36 -9.89 0.95
CA LYS A 48 -13.27 -10.27 -0.46
C LYS A 48 -13.74 -9.13 -1.33
N ILE A 49 -12.88 -8.68 -2.24
CA ILE A 49 -13.27 -7.70 -3.27
C ILE A 49 -14.41 -8.27 -4.11
N PRO A 50 -15.52 -7.53 -4.29
CA PRO A 50 -16.67 -7.95 -5.08
C PRO A 50 -16.31 -8.37 -6.52
N PRO A 51 -16.94 -9.43 -7.07
CA PRO A 51 -16.61 -9.94 -8.40
C PRO A 51 -16.71 -8.88 -9.51
N TRP A 52 -17.72 -8.00 -9.46
CA TRP A 52 -17.94 -6.98 -10.48
C TRP A 52 -16.75 -6.00 -10.59
N MET A 53 -16.08 -5.66 -9.48
CA MET A 53 -14.90 -4.79 -9.51
C MET A 53 -13.75 -5.48 -10.24
N LYS A 54 -13.52 -6.76 -9.93
CA LYS A 54 -12.48 -7.57 -10.57
C LYS A 54 -12.72 -7.69 -12.07
N GLU A 55 -13.97 -7.86 -12.47
CA GLU A 55 -14.37 -7.96 -13.87
C GLU A 55 -14.10 -6.67 -14.65
N ILE A 56 -14.48 -5.51 -14.09
CA ILE A 56 -14.21 -4.20 -14.71
C ILE A 56 -12.70 -3.98 -14.86
N ILE A 57 -11.92 -4.20 -13.79
CA ILE A 57 -10.46 -4.00 -13.83
C ILE A 57 -9.80 -4.93 -14.85
N SER A 58 -10.21 -6.20 -14.91
CA SER A 58 -9.65 -7.19 -15.84
C SER A 58 -9.94 -6.85 -17.31
N LYS A 59 -11.09 -6.22 -17.59
CA LYS A 59 -11.40 -5.75 -18.95
C LYS A 59 -10.57 -4.53 -19.32
N LEU A 60 -10.51 -3.53 -18.43
CA LEU A 60 -9.73 -2.30 -18.65
C LEU A 60 -8.23 -2.58 -18.83
N SER A 61 -7.68 -3.62 -18.20
CA SER A 61 -6.27 -3.99 -18.39
C SER A 61 -5.94 -4.48 -19.82
N MET A 62 -6.95 -4.75 -20.65
CA MET A 62 -6.73 -5.13 -22.05
C MET A 62 -6.67 -3.92 -23.00
N GLU A 63 -6.89 -2.70 -22.49
CA GLU A 63 -6.92 -1.47 -23.28
C GLU A 63 -5.62 -0.66 -23.07
N ASP A 64 -4.93 -0.32 -24.16
CA ASP A 64 -3.65 0.42 -24.08
C ASP A 64 -3.77 1.77 -23.39
N CYS A 65 -4.92 2.44 -23.51
CA CYS A 65 -5.17 3.74 -22.91
C CYS A 65 -5.14 3.70 -21.37
N SER A 66 -5.42 2.55 -20.75
CA SER A 66 -5.36 2.35 -19.29
C SER A 66 -3.96 2.56 -18.71
N TYR A 67 -2.93 2.47 -19.55
CA TYR A 67 -1.53 2.67 -19.17
C TYR A 67 -1.02 4.08 -19.47
N SER A 68 -1.85 4.94 -20.07
CA SER A 68 -1.48 6.31 -20.40
C SER A 68 -1.63 7.26 -19.21
N TYR A 69 -0.96 8.42 -19.28
CA TYR A 69 -1.11 9.45 -18.26
C TYR A 69 -2.52 10.05 -18.28
N CYS A 70 -3.11 10.20 -17.10
CA CYS A 70 -4.30 11.01 -16.89
C CYS A 70 -3.92 12.40 -16.32
N PRO A 71 -4.86 13.37 -16.28
CA PRO A 71 -4.62 14.65 -15.62
C PRO A 71 -4.13 14.46 -14.18
N SER A 72 -3.28 15.37 -13.68
CA SER A 72 -2.68 15.25 -12.34
C SER A 72 -3.71 15.18 -11.20
N LYS A 73 -4.93 15.66 -11.42
CA LYS A 73 -6.04 15.58 -10.48
C LYS A 73 -6.87 14.30 -10.61
N GLY A 74 -6.57 13.42 -11.56
CA GLY A 74 -7.40 12.31 -11.99
C GLY A 74 -8.40 12.70 -13.09
N LEU A 75 -8.98 11.68 -13.73
CA LEU A 75 -10.01 11.84 -14.76
C LEU A 75 -11.21 12.62 -14.23
N GLN A 76 -11.81 13.47 -15.07
CA GLN A 76 -12.98 14.27 -14.68
C GLN A 76 -14.18 13.38 -14.33
N GLU A 77 -14.42 12.35 -15.13
CA GLU A 77 -15.52 11.37 -14.97
C GLU A 77 -15.46 10.62 -13.63
N THR A 78 -14.27 10.46 -13.02
CA THR A 78 -14.13 9.82 -11.70
C THR A 78 -14.38 10.80 -10.54
N ARG A 79 -14.35 12.10 -10.81
CA ARG A 79 -14.48 13.17 -9.81
C ARG A 79 -15.87 13.79 -9.73
N GLU A 80 -16.72 13.56 -10.73
CA GLU A 80 -18.11 14.02 -10.81
C GLU A 80 -19.07 12.92 -10.35
#